data_AF-A0A954G7M5-F1
#
_entry.id   AF-A0A954G7M5-F1
#
_cell.length_a   1.000
_cell.length_b   1.000
_cell.length_c   1.000
_cell.angle_alpha   90.00
_cell.angle_beta   90.00
_cell.angle_gamma   90.00
#
_symmetry.space_group_name_H-M   'P 1'
#
loop_
_entity.id
_entity.type
_entity.pdbx_description
1 polymer ?
#
loop_
_entity_poly.entity_id
_entity_poly.type
_entity_poly.pdbx_seq_one_letter_code
_entity_poly.pdbx_strand_id
1 'polypeptide(L)'
;PLMDPKILGGVGGVIALVAILYFVPLGDLFSPSGKEEYAKFQAFYQEFKALQSKQAGPGEYAALKTKADTELGPIVKGLESTAGSDYPALQQLLWAGRDYLPKMLDNPGTEPSRDQEKFENCLKEAERLMNKK
;
A
#
# COMPACT_ATOMS: atom_id res chain seq x y z
N PRO A 1 -30.95 -30.95 -13.42
CA PRO A 1 -31.21 -30.24 -12.14
C PRO A 1 -30.02 -29.36 -11.76
N LEU A 2 -30.19 -28.04 -11.90
CA LEU A 2 -29.30 -27.02 -11.36
C LEU A 2 -29.30 -27.09 -9.83
N MET A 3 -28.13 -26.99 -9.22
CA MET A 3 -28.00 -26.56 -7.82
C MET A 3 -26.92 -25.48 -7.73
N ASP A 4 -27.38 -24.27 -7.44
CA ASP A 4 -26.60 -23.09 -7.08
C ASP A 4 -25.67 -23.36 -5.87
N PRO A 5 -24.37 -23.06 -5.96
CA PRO A 5 -23.58 -22.83 -4.76
C PRO A 5 -23.84 -21.40 -4.28
N LYS A 6 -24.80 -21.27 -3.38
CA LYS A 6 -24.91 -20.09 -2.51
C LYS A 6 -23.59 -19.95 -1.75
N ILE A 7 -22.83 -18.91 -2.09
CA ILE A 7 -21.79 -18.32 -1.26
C ILE A 7 -22.47 -18.00 0.08
N LEU A 8 -22.27 -18.87 1.08
CA LEU A 8 -22.85 -18.73 2.41
C LEU A 8 -21.69 -18.69 3.41
N GLY A 9 -21.62 -17.57 4.13
CA GLY A 9 -20.51 -17.13 4.94
C GLY A 9 -19.98 -18.16 5.93
N GLY A 10 -18.66 -18.13 6.08
CA GLY A 10 -17.94 -18.92 7.05
C GLY A 10 -16.45 -18.68 6.90
N VAL A 11 -15.95 -17.67 7.60
CA VAL A 11 -14.56 -17.45 8.04
C VAL A 11 -13.60 -18.55 7.56
N GLY A 12 -13.07 -18.42 6.34
CA GLY A 12 -12.33 -19.51 5.70
C GLY A 12 -11.54 -19.10 4.47
N GLY A 13 -11.23 -17.81 4.34
CA GLY A 13 -10.39 -17.27 3.27
C GLY A 13 -9.04 -16.86 3.81
N VAL A 14 -8.22 -17.80 4.30
CA VAL A 14 -6.77 -17.57 4.39
C VAL A 14 -6.28 -17.50 2.95
N ILE A 15 -6.34 -16.31 2.34
CA ILE A 15 -5.67 -16.07 1.07
C ILE A 15 -4.20 -15.85 1.40
N ALA A 16 -3.46 -16.95 1.35
CA ALA A 16 -2.02 -16.96 1.29
C ALA A 16 -1.57 -16.03 0.15
N LEU A 17 -1.11 -14.82 0.50
CA LEU A 17 -0.50 -13.90 -0.46
C LEU A 17 0.69 -13.11 0.14
N VAL A 18 1.37 -13.65 1.15
CA VAL A 18 2.55 -12.96 1.72
C VAL A 18 3.71 -13.93 1.86
N ALA A 19 4.35 -14.24 0.73
CA ALA A 19 5.64 -14.93 0.70
C ALA A 19 6.66 -14.21 -0.19
N ILE A 20 6.61 -12.86 -0.27
CA ILE A 20 7.60 -12.08 -1.04
C ILE A 20 8.39 -11.08 -0.18
N LEU A 21 7.96 -10.70 1.02
CA LEU A 21 8.54 -9.54 1.71
C LEU A 21 9.58 -9.83 2.81
N TYR A 22 9.98 -11.09 3.03
CA TYR A 22 10.84 -11.44 4.17
C TYR A 22 12.36 -11.22 3.99
N PHE A 23 12.83 -10.64 2.87
CA PHE A 23 14.26 -10.58 2.58
C PHE A 23 14.75 -9.26 1.96
N VAL A 24 14.26 -8.11 2.42
CA VAL A 24 14.93 -6.83 2.15
C VAL A 24 15.48 -6.27 3.46
N PRO A 25 16.81 -6.24 3.66
CA PRO A 25 17.40 -5.61 4.83
C PRO A 25 16.99 -4.13 4.84
N LEU A 26 16.38 -3.67 5.94
CA LEU A 26 15.92 -2.28 6.12
C LEU A 26 17.03 -1.22 5.91
N GLY A 27 18.30 -1.63 5.84
CA GLY A 27 19.45 -0.77 5.57
C GLY A 27 19.59 -0.26 4.13
N ASP A 28 19.13 -1.01 3.11
CA ASP A 28 19.16 -0.55 1.71
C ASP A 28 17.92 0.31 1.33
N LEU A 29 16.91 0.26 2.19
CA LEU A 29 15.57 0.80 1.99
C LEU A 29 15.44 2.32 2.04
N PHE A 30 16.54 3.06 2.14
CA PHE A 30 16.54 4.52 2.16
C PHE A 30 17.57 5.12 1.19
N SER A 31 17.86 4.40 0.11
CA SER A 31 18.72 4.92 -0.94
C SER A 31 18.12 6.20 -1.54
N PRO A 32 18.94 7.15 -2.01
CA PRO A 32 18.48 8.34 -2.75
C PRO A 32 17.62 8.06 -3.99
N SER A 33 17.52 6.80 -4.40
CA SER A 33 16.71 6.37 -5.53
C SER A 33 15.24 6.17 -5.16
N GLY A 34 14.91 5.81 -3.91
CA GLY A 34 13.55 5.54 -3.46
C GLY A 34 12.88 4.28 -4.04
N LYS A 35 13.61 3.48 -4.82
CA LYS A 35 13.02 2.37 -5.60
C LYS A 35 12.49 1.24 -4.70
N GLU A 36 13.15 0.98 -3.58
CA GLU A 36 12.77 -0.09 -2.67
C GLU A 36 11.53 0.29 -1.87
N GLU A 37 11.48 1.54 -1.39
CA GLU A 37 10.32 2.15 -0.76
C GLU A 37 9.14 2.12 -1.73
N TYR A 38 9.33 2.59 -2.96
CA TYR A 38 8.30 2.56 -3.99
C TYR A 38 7.76 1.15 -4.23
N ALA A 39 8.63 0.14 -4.35
CA ALA A 39 8.22 -1.24 -4.57
C ALA A 39 7.33 -1.77 -3.44
N LYS A 40 7.63 -1.42 -2.17
CA LYS A 40 6.79 -1.80 -1.03
C LYS A 40 5.44 -1.08 -1.02
N PHE A 41 5.43 0.22 -1.31
CA PHE A 41 4.20 0.99 -1.46
C PHE A 41 3.32 0.45 -2.60
N GLN A 42 3.92 0.11 -3.74
CA GLN A 42 3.23 -0.46 -4.88
C GLN A 42 2.68 -1.85 -4.57
N ALA A 43 3.47 -2.73 -3.94
CA ALA A 43 3.03 -4.06 -3.53
C ALA A 43 1.82 -3.98 -2.59
N PHE A 44 1.90 -3.14 -1.55
CA PHE A 44 0.79 -2.89 -0.65
C PHE A 44 -0.46 -2.39 -1.39
N TYR A 45 -0.27 -1.48 -2.35
CA TYR A 45 -1.39 -0.95 -3.12
C TYR A 45 -2.09 -2.02 -3.98
N GLN A 46 -1.34 -2.97 -4.53
CA GLN A 46 -1.95 -4.10 -5.24
C GLN A 46 -2.75 -5.01 -4.29
N GLU A 47 -2.29 -5.21 -3.05
CA GLU A 47 -3.07 -5.93 -2.04
C GLU A 47 -4.38 -5.21 -1.70
N PHE A 48 -4.31 -3.89 -1.50
CA PHE A 48 -5.51 -3.06 -1.30
C PHE A 48 -6.52 -3.21 -2.46
N LYS A 49 -6.05 -3.09 -3.71
CA LYS A 49 -6.93 -3.26 -4.89
C LYS A 49 -7.48 -4.69 -5.00
N ALA A 50 -6.72 -5.70 -4.61
CA ALA A 50 -7.20 -7.08 -4.58
C ALA A 50 -8.34 -7.26 -3.58
N LEU A 51 -8.29 -6.57 -2.43
CA LEU A 51 -9.40 -6.53 -1.47
C LEU A 51 -10.61 -5.77 -2.03
N GLN A 52 -10.42 -4.62 -2.68
CA GLN A 52 -11.51 -3.88 -3.34
C GLN A 52 -12.22 -4.74 -4.40
N SER A 53 -11.44 -5.40 -5.26
CA SER A 53 -11.98 -6.27 -6.33
C SER A 53 -12.78 -7.45 -5.79
N LYS A 54 -12.52 -7.90 -4.57
CA LYS A 54 -13.23 -9.02 -3.91
C LYS A 54 -14.37 -8.55 -3.03
N GLN A 55 -14.60 -7.23 -2.93
CA GLN A 55 -15.56 -6.64 -2.00
C GLN A 55 -15.31 -7.12 -0.56
N ALA A 56 -14.04 -7.10 -0.16
CA ALA A 56 -13.57 -7.57 1.12
C ALA A 56 -14.32 -6.94 2.29
N GLY A 57 -14.45 -7.69 3.38
CA GLY A 57 -15.15 -7.22 4.58
C GLY A 57 -14.28 -6.31 5.47
N PRO A 58 -14.88 -5.64 6.48
CA PRO A 58 -14.14 -4.77 7.41
C PRO A 58 -12.97 -5.47 8.12
N GLY A 59 -13.07 -6.77 8.39
CA GLY A 59 -12.01 -7.55 9.04
C GLY A 59 -10.75 -7.70 8.18
N GLU A 60 -10.88 -7.84 6.86
CA GLU A 60 -9.75 -7.94 5.94
C GLU A 60 -9.04 -6.59 5.80
N TYR A 61 -9.78 -5.50 5.76
CA TYR A 61 -9.20 -4.15 5.77
C TYR A 61 -8.53 -3.80 7.10
N ALA A 62 -9.06 -4.27 8.24
CA ALA A 62 -8.40 -4.11 9.53
C ALA A 62 -7.06 -4.87 9.60
N ALA A 63 -7.01 -6.08 9.02
CA ALA A 63 -5.77 -6.83 8.89
C ALA A 63 -4.77 -6.12 7.96
N LEU A 64 -5.24 -5.59 6.83
CA LEU A 64 -4.42 -4.80 5.91
C LEU A 64 -3.87 -3.52 6.57
N LYS A 65 -4.67 -2.85 7.41
CA LYS A 65 -4.23 -1.69 8.19
C LYS A 65 -3.11 -2.04 9.17
N THR A 66 -3.27 -3.13 9.91
CA THR A 66 -2.23 -3.65 10.81
C THR A 66 -0.93 -3.98 10.06
N LYS A 67 -1.05 -4.54 8.85
CA LYS A 67 0.08 -4.80 7.96
C LYS A 67 0.75 -3.51 7.49
N ALA A 68 -0.03 -2.50 7.08
CA ALA A 68 0.51 -1.17 6.73
C ALA A 68 1.33 -0.57 7.88
N ASP A 69 0.80 -0.61 9.10
CA ASP A 69 1.51 -0.07 10.28
C ASP A 69 2.83 -0.81 10.54
N THR A 70 2.86 -2.13 10.29
CA THR A 70 4.05 -2.97 10.52
C THR A 70 5.09 -2.82 9.41
N GLU A 71 4.65 -2.83 8.15
CA GLU A 71 5.55 -2.90 6.98
C GLU A 71 5.89 -1.52 6.40
N LEU A 72 4.90 -0.63 6.32
CA LEU A 72 5.07 0.73 5.78
C LEU A 72 5.35 1.75 6.89
N GLY A 73 4.87 1.53 8.12
CA GLY A 73 5.11 2.45 9.25
C GLY A 73 6.59 2.80 9.46
N PRO A 74 7.53 1.83 9.54
CA PRO A 74 8.96 2.14 9.63
C PRO A 74 9.51 2.90 8.42
N ILE A 75 8.98 2.63 7.22
CA ILE A 75 9.39 3.32 5.99
C ILE A 75 8.94 4.76 6.02
N VAL A 76 7.68 5.02 6.39
CA VAL A 76 7.14 6.38 6.54
C VAL A 76 7.97 7.17 7.55
N LYS A 77 8.33 6.59 8.69
CA LYS A 77 9.22 7.24 9.67
C LYS A 77 10.60 7.55 9.12
N GLY A 78 11.18 6.66 8.31
CA GLY A 78 12.46 6.94 7.66
C GLY A 78 12.33 8.06 6.61
N LEU A 79 11.26 8.04 5.82
CA LEU A 79 10.94 9.07 4.83
C LEU A 79 10.73 10.44 5.49
N GLU A 80 10.17 10.52 6.71
CA GLU A 80 10.08 11.79 7.46
C GLU A 80 11.44 12.46 7.70
N SER A 81 12.52 11.67 7.74
CA SER A 81 13.89 12.17 7.97
C SER A 81 14.69 12.40 6.69
N THR A 82 14.31 11.78 5.57
CA THR A 82 15.09 11.78 4.32
C THR A 82 14.38 12.47 3.15
N ALA A 83 13.06 12.54 3.16
CA ALA A 83 12.30 13.20 2.12
C ALA A 83 12.42 14.72 2.21
N GLY A 84 12.51 15.37 1.06
CA GLY A 84 12.60 16.83 0.97
C GLY A 84 12.70 17.31 -0.46
N SER A 85 13.00 18.60 -0.64
CA SER A 85 13.16 19.24 -1.96
C SER A 85 14.22 18.56 -2.82
N ASP A 86 15.26 18.04 -2.19
CA ASP A 86 16.41 17.42 -2.87
C ASP A 86 16.12 15.96 -3.27
N TYR A 87 15.10 15.36 -2.63
CA TYR A 87 14.65 14.00 -2.89
C TYR A 87 13.14 13.99 -3.16
N PRO A 88 12.69 14.59 -4.28
CA PRO A 88 11.27 14.79 -4.54
C PRO A 88 10.50 13.48 -4.72
N ALA A 89 11.16 12.41 -5.18
CA ALA A 89 10.54 11.08 -5.25
C ALA A 89 10.21 10.52 -3.86
N LEU A 90 11.13 10.68 -2.89
CA LEU A 90 10.90 10.30 -1.50
C LEU A 90 9.80 11.17 -0.87
N GLN A 91 9.73 12.44 -1.24
CA GLN A 91 8.67 13.35 -0.80
C GLN A 91 7.28 12.88 -1.23
N GLN A 92 7.14 12.38 -2.46
CA GLN A 92 5.88 11.80 -2.93
C GLN A 92 5.50 10.54 -2.13
N LEU A 93 6.47 9.67 -1.86
CA LEU A 93 6.23 8.47 -1.04
C LEU A 93 5.86 8.82 0.40
N LEU A 94 6.46 9.86 0.98
CA LEU A 94 6.09 10.36 2.30
C LEU A 94 4.63 10.82 2.32
N TRP A 95 4.20 11.62 1.35
CA TRP A 95 2.81 12.06 1.25
C TRP A 95 1.85 10.88 1.06
N ALA A 96 2.20 9.92 0.21
CA ALA A 96 1.42 8.70 0.04
C ALA A 96 1.21 7.98 1.39
N GLY A 97 2.28 7.74 2.15
CA GLY A 97 2.21 6.94 3.37
C GLY A 97 1.67 7.67 4.59
N ARG A 98 2.04 8.93 4.78
CA ARG A 98 1.63 9.71 5.96
C ARG A 98 0.24 10.31 5.79
N ASP A 99 -0.03 10.90 4.62
CA ASP A 99 -1.19 11.79 4.46
C ASP A 99 -2.41 11.09 3.86
N TYR A 100 -2.21 10.06 3.03
CA TYR A 100 -3.27 9.45 2.24
C TYR A 100 -3.54 7.98 2.58
N LEU A 101 -2.51 7.18 2.86
CA LEU A 101 -2.65 5.76 3.19
C LEU A 101 -3.60 5.51 4.39
N PRO A 102 -3.50 6.21 5.54
CA PRO A 102 -4.40 5.96 6.67
C PRO A 102 -5.86 6.28 6.31
N LYS A 103 -6.09 7.39 5.61
CA LYS A 103 -7.43 7.84 5.21
C LYS A 103 -8.07 6.92 4.18
N MET A 104 -7.26 6.40 3.25
CA MET A 104 -7.68 5.39 2.28
C MET A 104 -8.11 4.10 2.98
N LEU A 105 -7.39 3.68 4.02
CA LEU A 105 -7.70 2.46 4.79
C LEU A 105 -8.86 2.64 5.77
N ASP A 106 -9.15 3.86 6.22
CA ASP A 106 -10.28 4.17 7.10
C ASP A 106 -11.63 4.20 6.35
N ASN A 107 -11.61 4.47 5.04
CA ASN A 107 -12.80 4.44 4.19
C ASN A 107 -12.56 3.57 2.94
N PRO A 108 -12.43 2.23 3.10
CA PRO A 108 -12.22 1.33 2.00
C PRO A 108 -13.54 1.09 1.25
N GLY A 109 -13.79 1.90 0.22
CA GLY A 109 -14.93 1.75 -0.68
C GLY A 109 -14.66 0.79 -1.84
N THR A 110 -15.71 0.42 -2.57
CA THR A 110 -15.60 -0.28 -3.87
C THR A 110 -15.17 0.65 -5.00
N GLU A 111 -15.42 1.94 -4.83
CA GLU A 111 -14.99 3.00 -5.75
C GLU A 111 -13.78 3.74 -5.17
N PRO A 112 -12.88 4.26 -6.04
CA PRO A 112 -11.75 5.05 -5.58
C PRO A 112 -12.18 6.25 -4.75
N SER A 113 -11.68 6.34 -3.51
CA SER A 113 -11.88 7.52 -2.68
C SER A 113 -10.92 8.64 -3.11
N ARG A 114 -11.23 9.88 -2.73
CA ARG A 114 -10.32 11.02 -2.98
C ARG A 114 -8.91 10.78 -2.43
N ASP A 115 -8.79 10.13 -1.27
CA ASP A 115 -7.49 9.83 -0.67
C ASP A 115 -6.79 8.66 -1.40
N GLN A 116 -7.53 7.69 -1.93
CA GLN A 116 -6.97 6.67 -2.83
C GLN A 116 -6.42 7.30 -4.10
N GLU A 117 -7.15 8.20 -4.75
CA GLU A 117 -6.67 8.90 -5.95
C GLU A 117 -5.40 9.71 -5.67
N LYS A 118 -5.34 10.40 -4.53
CA LYS A 118 -4.13 11.14 -4.12
C LYS A 118 -2.96 10.21 -3.82
N PHE A 119 -3.21 9.10 -3.14
CA PHE A 119 -2.21 8.06 -2.92
C PHE A 119 -1.65 7.55 -4.25
N GLU A 120 -2.51 7.21 -5.21
CA GLU A 120 -2.09 6.78 -6.56
C GLU A 120 -1.27 7.84 -7.28
N ASN A 121 -1.70 9.10 -7.22
CA ASN A 121 -1.02 10.20 -7.88
C ASN A 121 0.39 10.40 -7.30
N CYS A 122 0.56 10.28 -5.98
CA CYS A 122 1.86 10.27 -5.36
C CYS A 122 2.74 9.11 -5.85
N LEU A 123 2.20 7.90 -5.99
CA LEU A 123 2.97 6.78 -6.55
C LEU A 123 3.38 7.02 -8.01
N LYS A 124 2.45 7.45 -8.85
CA LYS A 124 2.73 7.76 -10.27
C LYS A 124 3.81 8.84 -10.40
N GLU A 125 3.74 9.88 -9.57
CA GLU A 125 4.71 10.98 -9.60
C GLU A 125 6.07 10.54 -9.02
N ALA A 126 6.10 9.73 -7.97
CA ALA A 126 7.32 9.14 -7.44
C ALA A 126 8.05 8.33 -8.52
N GLU A 127 7.34 7.44 -9.21
CA GLU A 127 7.88 6.64 -10.32
C GLU A 127 8.42 7.53 -11.45
N ARG A 128 7.65 8.56 -11.86
CA ARG A 128 8.06 9.52 -12.87
C ARG A 128 9.35 10.24 -12.49
N LEU A 129 9.49 10.65 -11.23
CA LEU A 129 10.69 11.32 -10.71
C LEU A 129 11.90 10.39 -10.63
N MET A 130 11.70 9.12 -10.28
CA MET A 130 12.76 8.11 -10.27
C MET A 130 13.29 7.78 -11.67
N ASN A 131 12.40 7.78 -12.67
CA ASN A 131 12.74 7.48 -14.06
C ASN A 131 13.28 8.69 -14.85
N LYS A 132 13.26 9.89 -14.28
CA LYS A 132 13.79 11.12 -14.90
C LYS A 132 15.29 11.35 -14.59
N LYS A 133 15.89 10.50 -13.75
CA LYS A 133 17.32 10.57 -13.39
C LYS A 133 18.22 9.98 -14.46
#